data_AF-A0A5Q4DDM8-F1
#
_entry.id   AF-A0A5Q4DDM8-F1
#
_cell.length_a   1.000
_cell.length_b   1.000
_cell.length_c   1.000
_cell.angle_alpha   90.00
_cell.angle_beta   90.00
_cell.angle_gamma   90.00
#
_symmetry.space_group_name_H-M   'P 1'
#
loop_
_entity.id
_entity.type
_entity.pdbx_description
1 polymer ?
#
loop_
_entity_poly.entity_id
_entity_poly.type
_entity_poly.pdbx_seq_one_letter_code
_entity_poly.pdbx_strand_id
1 'polypeptide(L)'
;MHELTDEELDRYVETRLRIIGVDLSVLPEDDPDAPADRVRIFGSARGFLRGTVPALSAYELDPQLFPPMSYPAMLAPAIPSAFPAVGEVDHGE
;
A
#
# COMPACT_ATOMS: atom_id res chain seq x y z
N MET A 1 -16.12 -0.90 -14.85
CA MET A 1 -15.94 -0.72 -13.40
C MET A 1 -17.00 0.27 -12.95
N HIS A 2 -17.79 -0.07 -11.94
CA HIS A 2 -18.75 0.86 -11.34
C HIS A 2 -17.98 1.88 -10.49
N GLU A 3 -18.25 3.16 -10.67
CA GLU A 3 -17.70 4.21 -9.81
C GLU A 3 -18.53 4.26 -8.53
N LEU A 4 -17.88 4.04 -7.38
CA LEU A 4 -18.56 4.02 -6.08
C LEU A 4 -19.01 5.43 -5.71
N THR A 5 -20.27 5.55 -5.31
CA THR A 5 -20.83 6.83 -4.86
C THR A 5 -20.28 7.20 -3.48
N ASP A 6 -20.40 8.47 -3.11
CA ASP A 6 -20.00 8.95 -1.79
C ASP A 6 -20.78 8.25 -0.67
N GLU A 7 -22.08 8.03 -0.87
CA GLU A 7 -22.95 7.37 0.11
C GLU A 7 -22.57 5.90 0.31
N GLU A 8 -22.17 5.20 -0.76
CA GLU A 8 -21.69 3.82 -0.68
C GLU A 8 -20.35 3.75 0.09
N LEU A 9 -19.44 4.67 -0.20
CA LEU A 9 -18.16 4.77 0.50
C LEU A 9 -18.35 5.10 1.98
N ASP A 10 -19.25 6.02 2.31
CA ASP A 10 -19.54 6.41 3.69
C ASP A 10 -20.14 5.22 4.46
N ARG A 11 -21.07 4.47 3.86
CA ARG A 11 -21.65 3.26 4.46
C ARG A 11 -20.61 2.16 4.66
N TYR A 12 -19.69 1.99 3.71
CA TYR A 12 -18.56 1.07 3.84
C TYR A 12 -17.64 1.47 5.00
N VAL A 13 -17.24 2.74 5.07
CA VAL A 13 -16.37 3.30 6.12
C VAL A 13 -17.02 3.14 7.50
N GLU A 14 -18.28 3.54 7.65
CA GLU A 14 -19.03 3.41 8.89
C GLU A 14 -19.09 1.95 9.35
N THR A 15 -19.44 1.04 8.44
CA THR A 15 -19.51 -0.40 8.75
C THR A 15 -18.15 -0.92 9.21
N ARG A 16 -17.07 -0.55 8.50
CA ARG A 16 -15.72 -1.04 8.80
C ARG A 16 -15.22 -0.54 10.14
N LEU A 17 -15.46 0.73 10.44
CA LEU A 17 -15.08 1.34 11.72
C LEU A 17 -15.88 0.72 12.87
N ARG A 18 -17.18 0.50 12.69
CA ARG A 18 -18.01 -0.14 13.71
C ARG A 18 -17.56 -1.57 14.03
N ILE A 19 -17.11 -2.33 13.03
CA ILE A 19 -16.56 -3.69 13.23
C ILE A 19 -15.32 -3.68 14.14
N ILE A 20 -14.49 -2.63 14.05
CA ILE A 20 -13.30 -2.49 14.90
C ILE A 20 -13.59 -1.73 16.22
N GLY A 21 -14.87 -1.49 16.54
CA GLY A 21 -15.29 -0.84 17.78
C GLY A 21 -15.27 0.68 17.75
N VAL A 22 -15.09 1.31 16.58
CA VAL A 22 -15.15 2.77 16.41
C VAL A 22 -16.54 3.16 15.94
N ASP A 23 -17.33 3.76 16.83
CA ASP A 23 -18.66 4.28 16.51
C ASP A 23 -18.57 5.76 16.15
N LEU A 24 -18.88 6.11 14.90
CA LEU A 24 -18.87 7.50 14.43
C LEU A 24 -20.13 8.28 14.84
N SER A 25 -21.19 7.61 15.30
CA SER A 25 -22.44 8.28 15.68
C SER A 25 -22.30 9.15 16.94
N VAL A 26 -21.23 8.95 17.72
CA VAL A 26 -20.91 9.75 18.91
C VAL A 26 -20.27 11.10 18.57
N LEU A 27 -19.85 11.29 17.32
CA LEU A 27 -19.22 12.52 16.86
C LEU A 27 -20.26 13.51 16.34
N PRO A 28 -20.00 14.83 16.46
CA PRO A 28 -20.83 15.83 15.82
C PRO A 28 -20.80 15.66 14.29
N GLU A 29 -21.89 16.06 13.62
CA GLU A 29 -21.98 15.94 12.17
C GLU A 29 -20.98 16.87 11.46
N ASP A 30 -21.02 18.15 11.81
CA ASP A 30 -20.16 19.20 11.25
C ASP A 30 -19.88 20.24 12.35
N ASP A 31 -18.67 20.19 12.93
CA ASP A 31 -18.24 21.10 13.97
C ASP A 31 -16.74 21.42 13.78
N PRO A 32 -16.40 22.63 13.29
CA PRO A 32 -15.02 22.99 12.99
C PRO A 32 -14.15 23.10 14.24
N ASP A 33 -14.74 23.43 15.40
CA ASP A 33 -14.04 23.62 16.68
C ASP A 33 -13.84 22.29 17.41
N ALA A 34 -14.60 21.25 17.06
CA ALA A 34 -14.35 19.90 17.54
C ALA A 34 -13.02 19.35 17.00
N PRO A 35 -12.28 18.53 17.77
CA PRO A 35 -11.10 17.83 17.28
C PRO A 35 -11.38 16.90 16.09
N ALA A 36 -12.61 16.39 15.99
CA ALA A 36 -13.09 15.57 14.90
C ALA A 36 -14.62 15.70 14.74
N ASP A 37 -15.09 15.67 13.50
CA ASP A 37 -16.50 15.55 13.12
C ASP A 37 -16.67 14.51 12.01
N ARG A 38 -17.92 14.12 11.76
CA ARG A 38 -18.25 13.07 10.79
C ARG A 38 -17.89 13.50 9.36
N VAL A 39 -18.15 14.74 8.97
CA VAL A 39 -17.87 15.25 7.61
C VAL A 39 -16.38 15.16 7.28
N ARG A 40 -15.49 15.61 8.17
CA ARG A 40 -14.03 15.55 7.98
C ARG A 40 -13.50 14.12 7.94
N ILE A 41 -14.05 13.23 8.77
CA ILE A 41 -13.67 11.81 8.77
C ILE A 41 -14.07 11.15 7.45
N PHE A 42 -15.33 11.30 7.03
CA PHE A 42 -15.81 10.71 5.77
C PHE A 42 -15.08 11.30 4.57
N GLY A 43 -14.82 12.61 4.56
CA GLY A 43 -14.03 13.26 3.51
C GLY A 43 -12.61 12.68 3.41
N SER A 44 -11.91 12.56 4.55
CA SER A 44 -10.56 11.97 4.58
C SER A 44 -10.55 10.51 4.17
N ALA A 45 -11.51 9.72 4.65
CA ALA A 45 -11.62 8.30 4.32
C ALA A 45 -11.90 8.08 2.83
N ARG A 46 -12.82 8.85 2.24
CA ARG A 46 -13.10 8.82 0.78
C ARG A 46 -11.85 9.21 -0.02
N GLY A 47 -11.14 10.26 0.39
CA GLY A 47 -9.89 10.66 -0.23
C GLY A 47 -8.84 9.56 -0.22
N PHE A 48 -8.66 8.90 0.93
CA PHE A 48 -7.76 7.76 1.07
C PHE A 48 -8.16 6.58 0.17
N LEU A 49 -9.44 6.20 0.17
CA LEU A 49 -9.94 5.06 -0.62
C LEU A 49 -9.82 5.31 -2.13
N ARG A 50 -10.06 6.54 -2.59
CA ARG A 50 -9.96 6.88 -4.01
C ARG A 50 -8.52 7.08 -4.49
N GLY A 51 -7.63 7.57 -3.62
CA GLY A 51 -6.24 7.86 -3.98
C GLY A 51 -5.28 6.71 -3.72
N THR A 52 -5.24 6.23 -2.47
CA THR A 52 -4.20 5.30 -2.01
C THR A 52 -4.48 3.86 -2.44
N VAL A 53 -5.73 3.41 -2.36
CA VAL A 53 -6.06 2.01 -2.67
C VAL A 53 -5.71 1.66 -4.11
N PRO A 54 -6.07 2.44 -5.15
CA PRO A 54 -5.67 2.11 -6.52
C PRO A 54 -4.16 2.05 -6.71
N ALA A 55 -3.42 2.99 -6.10
CA ALA A 55 -1.96 3.02 -6.19
C ALA A 55 -1.30 1.77 -5.59
N LEU A 56 -1.78 1.33 -4.41
CA LEU A 56 -1.30 0.10 -3.77
C LEU A 56 -1.77 -1.16 -4.50
N SER A 57 -2.97 -1.13 -5.09
CA SER A 57 -3.53 -2.28 -5.83
C SER A 57 -2.77 -2.55 -7.13
N ALA A 58 -2.22 -1.49 -7.73
CA ALA A 58 -1.41 -1.56 -8.93
C ALA A 58 0.09 -1.79 -8.64
N TYR A 59 0.48 -1.88 -7.36
CA TYR A 59 1.86 -2.16 -6.99
C TYR A 59 2.22 -3.60 -7.31
N GLU A 60 3.23 -3.78 -8.16
CA GLU A 60 3.84 -5.08 -8.45
C GLU A 60 5.20 -5.17 -7.76
N LEU A 61 5.43 -6.29 -7.06
CA LEU A 61 6.71 -6.56 -6.42
C LEU A 61 7.72 -6.96 -7.50
N ASP A 62 8.77 -6.16 -7.68
CA ASP A 62 9.86 -6.52 -8.60
C ASP A 62 10.66 -7.70 -8.01
N PRO A 63 10.62 -8.90 -8.62
CA PRO A 63 11.33 -10.06 -8.11
C PRO A 63 12.86 -9.91 -8.20
N GLN A 64 13.38 -8.95 -8.97
CA GLN A 64 14.81 -8.62 -9.06
C GLN A 64 15.25 -7.63 -7.98
N LEU A 65 14.32 -7.14 -7.15
CA LEU A 65 14.59 -6.34 -5.97
C LEU A 65 15.00 -7.27 -4.82
N PHE A 66 16.16 -7.91 -4.97
CA PHE A 66 16.70 -8.89 -4.02
C PHE A 66 16.63 -8.35 -2.58
N PRO A 67 15.82 -8.94 -1.68
CA PRO A 67 15.84 -8.55 -0.28
C PRO A 67 17.25 -8.85 0.29
N PRO A 68 17.77 -8.02 1.22
CA PRO A 68 19.03 -8.34 1.87
C PRO A 68 18.91 -9.72 2.50
N MET A 69 19.75 -10.64 2.03
CA MET A 69 19.81 -12.02 2.53
C MET A 69 20.07 -11.98 4.04
N SER A 70 19.11 -12.44 4.83
CA SER A 70 19.28 -12.61 6.26
C SER A 70 20.29 -13.75 6.49
N TYR A 71 21.40 -13.46 7.15
CA TYR A 71 22.43 -14.46 7.41
C TYR A 71 22.00 -15.44 8.52
N PRO A 72 22.28 -16.76 8.41
CA PRO A 72 22.94 -17.42 7.30
C PRO A 72 21.96 -17.81 6.18
N ALA A 73 22.30 -17.47 4.95
CA ALA A 73 21.50 -17.82 3.79
C ALA A 73 21.68 -19.30 3.42
N MET A 74 20.63 -20.10 3.55
CA MET A 74 20.59 -21.43 2.95
C MET A 74 20.42 -21.26 1.43
N LEU A 75 21.46 -21.62 0.67
CA LEU A 75 21.55 -21.73 -0.80
C LEU A 75 20.61 -20.83 -1.63
N ALA A 76 21.17 -19.82 -2.30
CA ALA A 76 20.49 -19.15 -3.40
C ALA A 76 20.06 -20.18 -4.47
N PRO A 77 18.85 -20.07 -5.06
CA PRO A 77 18.49 -20.89 -6.21
C PRO A 77 19.49 -20.61 -7.33
N ALA A 78 20.01 -21.66 -7.96
CA ALA A 78 20.95 -21.54 -9.07
C ALA A 78 20.28 -20.77 -10.22
N ILE A 79 20.58 -19.47 -10.33
CA ILE A 79 20.24 -18.69 -11.51
C ILE A 79 21.23 -19.15 -12.60
N PRO A 80 20.76 -19.70 -13.75
CA PRO A 80 21.67 -19.99 -14.85
C PRO A 80 22.35 -18.68 -15.27
N SER A 81 23.69 -18.67 -15.19
CA SER A 81 24.55 -17.50 -15.42
C SER A 81 24.29 -16.92 -16.81
N ALA A 82 23.51 -15.84 -16.88
CA ALA A 82 23.32 -15.05 -18.09
C ALA A 82 24.36 -13.93 -18.25
N PHE A 83 25.40 -13.89 -17.40
CA PHE A 83 26.50 -12.95 -17.54
C PHE A 83 27.70 -13.63 -18.21
N PRO A 84 28.17 -13.17 -19.38
CA PRO A 84 29.45 -13.62 -19.91
C PRO A 84 30.57 -13.12 -19.00
N ALA A 85 31.53 -14.00 -18.72
CA ALA A 85 32.73 -13.66 -17.98
C ALA A 85 33.44 -12.49 -18.69
N VAL A 86 33.72 -11.41 -17.94
CA VAL A 86 34.55 -10.31 -18.41
C VAL A 86 35.91 -10.90 -18.76
N GLY A 87 36.28 -10.78 -20.03
CA GLY A 87 37.52 -11.30 -20.59
C GLY A 87 38.74 -10.78 -19.84
N GLU A 88 39.60 -11.72 -19.50
CA GLU A 88 40.96 -11.58 -19.02
C GLU A 88 41.75 -10.63 -19.95
N VAL A 89 42.16 -9.47 -19.42
CA VAL A 89 43.10 -8.56 -20.09
C VAL A 89 44.51 -9.11 -19.88
N ASP A 90 45.05 -9.73 -20.93
CA ASP A 90 46.43 -10.17 -21.03
C ASP A 90 47.39 -8.97 -20.97
N HIS A 91 48.17 -8.89 -19.90
CA HIS A 91 49.34 -8.01 -19.80
C HIS A 91 50.59 -8.84 -20.13
N GLY A 92 50.90 -8.97 -21.42
CA GLY A 92 52.16 -9.50 -21.93
C GLY A 92 53.10 -8.35 -22.36
N GLU A 93 54.36 -8.46 -21.93
CA GLU A 93 55.49 -7.51 -22.03
C GLU A 93 55.84 -6.98 -23.43
#